data_AF-A0A849KBZ5-F1
#
_entry.id   AF-A0A849KBZ5-F1
#
_cell.length_a   1.000
_cell.length_b   1.000
_cell.length_c   1.000
_cell.angle_alpha   90.00
_cell.angle_beta   90.00
_cell.angle_gamma   90.00
#
_symmetry.space_group_name_H-M   'P 1'
#
loop_
_entity.id
_entity.type
_entity.pdbx_description
1 polymer ?
#
loop_
_entity_poly.entity_id
_entity_poly.type
_entity_poly.pdbx_seq_one_letter_code
_entity_poly.pdbx_strand_id
1 'polypeptide(L)'
;MTSLDEVLACYGELAGTVARMVELARARRWDALPGLDAHCSSLVGRLREMDGDALSGIERSRLAALASRIRSDQEALSSLVRPQFVHLVQRMAELQRAS
;
A
#
# COMPACT_ATOMS: atom_id res chain seq x y z
N MET A 1 24.77 9.77 1.60
CA MET A 1 23.97 10.89 1.09
C MET A 1 22.99 10.29 0.10
N THR A 2 21.74 10.13 0.51
CA THR A 2 20.70 9.54 -0.34
C THR A 2 20.31 10.54 -1.42
N SER A 3 20.22 10.10 -2.67
CA SER A 3 19.81 11.00 -3.74
C SER A 3 18.30 11.26 -3.66
N LEU A 4 17.88 12.48 -3.91
CA LEU A 4 16.48 12.85 -4.11
C LEU A 4 15.78 11.96 -5.15
N ASP A 5 16.46 11.65 -6.25
CA ASP A 5 15.90 10.80 -7.29
C ASP A 5 15.61 9.40 -6.77
N GLU A 6 16.42 8.93 -5.81
CA GLU A 6 16.21 7.66 -5.13
C GLU A 6 14.97 7.72 -4.22
N VAL A 7 14.77 8.81 -3.49
CA VAL A 7 13.57 9.03 -2.65
C VAL A 7 12.32 9.07 -3.51
N LEU A 8 12.35 9.84 -4.61
CA LEU A 8 11.23 9.94 -5.55
C LEU A 8 10.94 8.61 -6.25
N ALA A 9 11.99 7.87 -6.65
CA ALA A 9 11.84 6.54 -7.22
C ALA A 9 11.19 5.58 -6.22
N CYS A 10 11.62 5.59 -4.96
CA CYS A 10 11.07 4.71 -3.93
C CYS A 10 9.60 5.05 -3.59
N TYR A 11 9.24 6.34 -3.50
CA TYR A 11 7.84 6.76 -3.37
C TYR A 11 7.00 6.39 -4.61
N GLY A 12 7.58 6.49 -5.81
CA GLY A 12 6.94 6.08 -7.06
C GLY A 12 6.67 4.58 -7.10
N GLU A 13 7.63 3.77 -6.69
CA GLU A 13 7.53 2.31 -6.58
C GLU A 13 6.46 1.91 -5.56
N LEU A 14 6.41 2.60 -4.41
CA LEU A 14 5.38 2.38 -3.40
C LEU A 14 3.99 2.73 -3.93
N ALA A 15 3.83 3.89 -4.59
CA ALA A 15 2.56 4.29 -5.21
C ALA A 15 2.10 3.28 -6.27
N GLY A 16 3.02 2.77 -7.11
CA GLY A 16 2.73 1.72 -8.10
C GLY A 16 2.30 0.40 -7.45
N THR A 17 2.96 0.01 -6.37
CA THR A 17 2.65 -1.23 -5.63
C THR A 17 1.27 -1.18 -5.00
N VAL A 18 0.93 -0.09 -4.29
CA VAL A 18 -0.39 0.05 -3.65
C VAL A 18 -1.51 0.13 -4.71
N ALA A 19 -1.29 0.85 -5.82
CA ALA A 19 -2.23 0.86 -6.93
C ALA A 19 -2.45 -0.57 -7.50
N ARG A 20 -1.40 -1.38 -7.59
CA ARG A 20 -1.51 -2.79 -8.02
C ARG A 20 -2.30 -3.64 -7.03
N MET A 21 -2.14 -3.40 -5.72
CA MET A 21 -2.95 -4.06 -4.69
C MET A 21 -4.44 -3.72 -4.84
N VAL A 22 -4.78 -2.46 -5.14
CA VAL A 22 -6.18 -2.05 -5.41
C VAL A 22 -6.75 -2.82 -6.60
N GLU A 23 -6.00 -2.92 -7.70
CA GLU A 23 -6.44 -3.65 -8.89
C GLU A 23 -6.65 -5.15 -8.63
N LEU A 24 -5.75 -5.79 -7.88
CA LEU A 24 -5.92 -7.18 -7.46
C LEU A 24 -7.12 -7.37 -6.53
N ALA A 25 -7.33 -6.44 -5.59
CA ALA A 25 -8.48 -6.47 -4.69
C ALA A 25 -9.80 -6.32 -5.46
N ARG A 26 -9.86 -5.43 -6.46
CA ARG A 26 -11.01 -5.29 -7.37
C ARG A 26 -11.26 -6.58 -8.16
N ALA A 27 -10.20 -7.21 -8.64
CA ALA A 27 -10.25 -8.50 -9.33
C ALA A 27 -10.45 -9.71 -8.39
N ARG A 28 -10.58 -9.48 -7.08
CA ARG A 28 -10.69 -10.52 -6.03
C ARG A 28 -9.54 -11.54 -6.04
N ARG A 29 -8.36 -11.12 -6.51
CA ARG A 29 -7.13 -11.92 -6.54
C ARG A 29 -6.36 -11.76 -5.23
N TRP A 30 -6.88 -12.41 -4.21
CA TRP A 30 -6.37 -12.29 -2.84
C TRP A 30 -5.04 -13.03 -2.62
N ASP A 31 -4.74 -14.02 -3.45
CA ASP A 31 -3.53 -14.84 -3.45
C ASP A 31 -2.24 -14.03 -3.58
N ALA A 32 -2.29 -12.93 -4.34
CA ALA A 32 -1.12 -12.11 -4.65
C ALA A 32 -0.94 -10.91 -3.70
N LEU A 33 -1.91 -10.58 -2.85
CA LEU A 33 -1.84 -9.42 -1.95
C LEU A 33 -0.72 -9.53 -0.88
N PRO A 34 -0.49 -10.69 -0.24
CA PRO A 34 0.57 -10.79 0.78
C PRO A 34 1.97 -10.54 0.24
N GLY A 35 2.25 -10.96 -1.01
CA GLY A 35 3.53 -10.70 -1.67
C GLY A 35 3.77 -9.22 -1.91
N LEU A 36 2.72 -8.47 -2.29
CA LEU A 36 2.80 -7.02 -2.45
C LEU A 36 2.89 -6.29 -1.11
N ASP A 37 2.26 -6.80 -0.06
CA ASP A 37 2.35 -6.24 1.28
C ASP A 37 3.78 -6.34 1.85
N ALA A 38 4.45 -7.48 1.65
CA ALA A 38 5.86 -7.64 2.00
C ALA A 38 6.76 -6.66 1.23
N HIS A 39 6.48 -6.46 -0.06
CA HIS A 39 7.20 -5.49 -0.88
C HIS A 39 6.96 -4.04 -0.41
N CYS A 40 5.72 -3.65 -0.12
CA CYS A 40 5.38 -2.37 0.50
C CYS A 40 6.16 -2.15 1.81
N SER A 41 6.20 -3.17 2.67
CA SER A 41 6.92 -3.11 3.95
C SER A 41 8.42 -2.89 3.76
N SER A 42 9.03 -3.53 2.75
CA SER A 42 10.43 -3.31 2.38
C SER A 42 10.68 -1.89 1.88
N LEU A 43 9.80 -1.35 1.03
CA LEU A 43 9.90 0.02 0.51
C LEU A 43 9.75 1.06 1.63
N VAL A 44 8.80 0.87 2.54
CA VAL A 44 8.63 1.73 3.72
C VAL A 44 9.85 1.65 4.65
N GLY A 45 10.43 0.46 4.82
CA GLY A 45 11.69 0.28 5.54
C GLY A 45 12.81 1.12 4.94
N ARG A 46 13.03 1.00 3.62
CA ARG A 46 14.02 1.81 2.89
C ARG A 46 13.77 3.31 3.05
N LEU A 47 12.52 3.77 2.87
CA LEU A 47 12.17 5.18 3.02
C LEU A 47 12.48 5.76 4.41
N ARG A 48 12.40 4.95 5.47
CA ARG A 48 12.72 5.38 6.84
C ARG A 48 14.22 5.58 7.07
N GLU A 49 15.06 4.90 6.29
CA GLU A 49 16.52 4.99 6.37
C GLU A 49 17.08 6.14 5.51
N MET A 50 16.24 6.79 4.69
CA MET A 50 16.64 7.88 3.81
C MET A 50 16.49 9.23 4.52
N ASP A 51 17.61 9.96 4.69
CA ASP A 51 17.60 11.33 5.23
C ASP A 51 16.92 12.32 4.27
N GLY A 52 15.84 12.94 4.72
CA GLY A 52 14.98 13.83 3.92
C GLY A 52 15.29 15.33 4.02
N ASP A 53 16.40 15.71 4.65
CA ASP A 53 16.65 17.10 5.06
C ASP A 53 17.05 18.06 3.93
N ALA A 54 17.25 17.57 2.71
CA ALA A 54 17.69 18.38 1.55
C ALA A 54 16.65 18.48 0.42
N LEU A 55 15.34 18.46 0.72
CA LEU A 55 14.30 18.59 -0.32
C LEU A 55 13.95 20.05 -0.64
N SER A 56 14.12 20.44 -1.92
CA SER A 56 13.68 21.71 -2.49
C SER A 56 12.14 21.81 -2.56
N GLY A 57 11.60 23.01 -2.78
CA GLY A 57 10.14 23.23 -2.78
C GLY A 57 9.37 22.42 -3.84
N ILE A 58 9.92 22.29 -5.05
CA ILE A 58 9.30 21.50 -6.14
C ILE A 58 9.27 20.00 -5.79
N GLU A 59 10.31 19.52 -5.11
CA GLU A 59 10.46 18.13 -4.71
C GLU A 59 9.47 17.75 -3.61
N ARG A 60 9.25 18.66 -2.65
CA ARG A 60 8.20 18.49 -1.65
C ARG A 60 6.81 18.39 -2.27
N SER A 61 6.51 19.18 -3.30
CA SER A 61 5.22 19.10 -4.00
C SER A 61 5.03 17.75 -4.70
N ARG A 62 6.06 17.21 -5.35
CA ARG A 62 6.01 15.88 -5.98
C ARG A 62 5.84 14.78 -4.95
N LEU A 63 6.62 14.83 -3.87
CA LEU A 63 6.52 13.88 -2.76
C LEU A 63 5.12 13.92 -2.13
N ALA A 64 4.56 15.12 -1.92
CA ALA A 64 3.22 15.30 -1.38
C ALA A 64 2.14 14.71 -2.30
N ALA A 65 2.27 14.85 -3.61
CA ALA A 65 1.37 14.25 -4.59
C ALA A 65 1.43 12.71 -4.53
N LEU A 66 2.64 12.12 -4.48
CA LEU A 66 2.83 10.67 -4.34
C LEU A 66 2.25 10.16 -3.01
N ALA A 67 2.52 10.84 -1.90
CA ALA A 67 1.98 10.47 -0.60
C ALA A 67 0.45 10.57 -0.55
N SER A 68 -0.13 11.58 -1.19
CA SER A 68 -1.59 11.73 -1.32
C SER A 68 -2.20 10.56 -2.08
N ARG A 69 -1.59 10.18 -3.21
CA ARG A 69 -2.02 9.03 -4.01
C ARG A 69 -1.95 7.72 -3.21
N ILE A 70 -0.83 7.46 -2.54
CA ILE A 70 -0.66 6.26 -1.69
C ILE A 70 -1.78 6.18 -0.64
N ARG A 71 -2.10 7.27 0.05
CA ARG A 71 -3.19 7.28 1.05
C ARG A 71 -4.56 6.98 0.42
N SER A 72 -4.84 7.59 -0.72
CA SER A 72 -6.10 7.35 -1.45
C SER A 72 -6.22 5.88 -1.89
N ASP A 73 -5.13 5.30 -2.42
CA ASP A 73 -5.11 3.90 -2.84
C ASP A 73 -5.22 2.95 -1.62
N GLN A 74 -4.62 3.29 -0.47
CA GLN A 74 -4.77 2.52 0.78
C GLN A 74 -6.20 2.55 1.33
N GLU A 75 -6.88 3.68 1.24
CA GLU A 75 -8.30 3.81 1.62
C GLU A 75 -9.19 2.98 0.69
N ALA A 76 -8.95 3.06 -0.63
CA ALA A 76 -9.64 2.23 -1.61
C ALA A 76 -9.40 0.74 -1.35
N LEU A 77 -8.16 0.32 -1.11
CA LEU A 77 -7.82 -1.05 -0.77
C LEU A 77 -8.54 -1.52 0.50
N SER A 78 -8.51 -0.69 1.56
CA SER A 78 -9.16 -1.00 2.84
C SER A 78 -10.68 -1.18 2.70
N SER A 79 -11.33 -0.32 1.91
CA SER A 79 -12.78 -0.43 1.67
C SER A 79 -13.16 -1.69 0.88
N LEU A 80 -12.26 -2.21 0.03
CA LEU A 80 -12.46 -3.46 -0.69
C LEU A 80 -12.19 -4.70 0.18
N VAL A 81 -11.11 -4.67 0.96
CA VAL A 81 -10.58 -5.83 1.68
C VAL A 81 -11.33 -6.09 2.99
N ARG A 82 -11.60 -5.05 3.80
CA ARG A 82 -12.21 -5.21 5.14
C ARG A 82 -13.55 -5.95 5.10
N PRO A 83 -14.49 -5.63 4.19
CA PRO A 83 -15.77 -6.34 4.15
C PRO A 83 -15.60 -7.84 3.85
N GLN A 84 -14.61 -8.24 3.05
CA GLN A 84 -14.41 -9.65 2.71
C GLN A 84 -13.99 -10.47 3.93
N PHE A 85 -13.11 -9.92 4.78
CA PHE A 85 -12.73 -10.57 6.04
C PHE A 85 -13.89 -10.68 7.02
N VAL A 86 -14.71 -9.63 7.15
CA VAL A 86 -15.92 -9.66 8.00
C VAL A 86 -16.87 -10.78 7.54
N HIS A 87 -17.17 -10.85 6.24
CA HIS A 87 -18.02 -11.92 5.71
C HIS A 87 -17.44 -13.31 5.91
N LEU A 88 -16.12 -13.48 5.72
CA LEU A 88 -15.45 -14.77 5.90
C LEU A 88 -15.57 -15.26 7.36
N VAL A 89 -15.27 -14.39 8.32
CA VAL A 89 -15.37 -14.71 9.75
C VAL A 89 -16.81 -15.06 10.14
N GLN A 90 -17.80 -14.31 9.63
CA GLN A 90 -19.22 -14.61 9.85
C GLN A 90 -19.59 -16.01 9.35
N ARG A 91 -19.22 -16.34 8.10
CA ARG A 91 -19.50 -17.67 7.53
C ARG A 91 -18.81 -18.80 8.28
N MET A 92 -17.58 -18.59 8.73
CA MET A 92 -16.87 -19.58 9.55
C MET A 92 -17.60 -19.84 10.88
N ALA A 93 -18.08 -18.78 11.53
CA ALA A 93 -18.82 -18.89 12.78
C ALA A 93 -20.20 -19.57 12.61
N GLU A 94 -20.84 -19.42 11.45
CA GLU A 94 -22.07 -20.15 11.10
C GLU A 94 -21.81 -21.63 10.90
N LEU A 95 -20.75 -21.98 10.17
CA LEU A 95 -20.35 -23.39 9.94
C LEU A 95 -20.02 -24.11 11.25
N GLN A 96 -19.31 -23.46 12.17
CA GLN A 96 -18.98 -24.01 13.49
C GLN A 96 -20.20 -24.23 14.39
N ARG A 97 -21.30 -23.49 14.16
CA ARG A 97 -22.55 -23.67 14.92
C ARG A 97 -23.46 -24.75 14.33
N ALA A 98 -23.23 -25.14 13.08
CA ALA A 98 -23.99 -26.16 12.37
C ALA A 98 -23.36 -27.57 12.47
N SER A 99 -22.13 -27.67 13.01
CA SER A 99 -21.41 -28.91 13.33
C SER A 99 -21.62 -29.35 14.77
#